data_AF-A0A7J5JRE6-F1
#
_entry.id   AF-A0A7J5JRE6-F1
#
_cell.length_a   1.000
_cell.length_b   1.000
_cell.length_c   1.000
_cell.angle_alpha   90.00
_cell.angle_beta   90.00
_cell.angle_gamma   90.00
#
_symmetry.space_group_name_H-M   'P 1'
#
loop_
_entity.id
_entity.type
_entity.pdbx_description
1 polymer ?
#
loop_
_entity_poly.entity_id
_entity_poly.type
_entity_poly.pdbx_seq_one_letter_code
_entity_poly.pdbx_strand_id
1 'polypeptide(L)'
;MNIRLITGSIMLTLLCLVSGCDDRLEVQQAYDFSLTSWYLQSTISRDETVEIRLTLNRSGDYEEAGYKIGYIQIAGSGEVYDKNKIRLVNREMQPLDSIAGLDNTDPCHQVFTLFYHNRSSKNAEIKFVVTDNFGQERYLDIALGIETETGNEQ
;
A
#
# COMPACT_ATOMS: atom_id res chain seq x y z
N MET A 1 48.19 27.80 -43.42
CA MET A 1 46.86 27.81 -42.75
C MET A 1 46.30 26.40 -42.75
N ASN A 2 45.89 25.74 -41.66
CA ASN A 2 46.07 26.01 -40.22
C ASN A 2 46.09 24.66 -39.43
N ILE A 3 47.13 23.82 -39.60
CA ILE A 3 47.17 22.44 -39.03
C ILE A 3 46.94 22.38 -37.51
N ARG A 4 47.41 23.39 -36.75
CA ARG A 4 47.19 23.48 -35.29
C ARG A 4 45.74 23.77 -34.87
N LEU A 5 44.85 24.24 -35.77
CA LEU A 5 43.43 24.41 -35.45
C LEU A 5 42.64 23.11 -35.66
N ILE A 6 43.04 22.26 -36.61
CA ILE A 6 42.28 21.05 -36.97
C ILE A 6 42.36 20.02 -35.82
N THR A 7 43.56 19.83 -35.26
CA THR A 7 43.76 18.93 -34.11
C THR A 7 43.06 19.42 -32.85
N GLY A 8 43.03 20.73 -32.60
CA GLY A 8 42.29 21.30 -31.47
C GLY A 8 40.78 21.10 -31.58
N SER A 9 40.22 21.26 -32.79
CA SER A 9 38.77 21.11 -33.03
C SER A 9 38.29 19.65 -32.87
N ILE A 10 39.10 18.67 -33.29
CA ILE A 10 38.81 17.23 -33.11
C ILE A 10 38.88 16.82 -31.62
N MET A 11 39.86 17.33 -30.87
CA MET A 11 39.98 17.07 -29.43
C MET A 11 38.78 17.64 -28.64
N LEU A 12 38.32 18.84 -29.02
CA LEU A 12 37.18 19.50 -28.38
C LEU A 12 35.85 18.78 -28.66
N THR A 13 35.65 18.26 -29.88
CA THR A 13 34.41 17.52 -30.22
C THR A 13 34.36 16.14 -29.58
N LEU A 14 35.50 15.48 -29.34
CA LEU A 14 35.53 14.22 -28.59
C LEU A 14 35.09 14.41 -27.13
N LEU A 15 35.41 15.56 -26.52
CA LEU A 15 35.05 15.86 -25.13
C LEU A 15 33.53 16.02 -24.92
N CYS A 16 32.81 16.54 -25.92
CA CYS A 16 31.36 16.75 -25.86
C CYS A 16 30.52 15.47 -25.98
N LEU A 17 31.12 14.32 -26.35
CA LEU A 17 30.43 13.04 -26.43
C LEU A 17 30.45 12.26 -25.10
N VAL A 18 31.21 12.72 -24.10
CA VAL A 18 31.27 12.10 -22.76
C VAL A 18 30.22 12.68 -21.81
N SER A 19 29.61 13.82 -22.16
CA SER A 19 28.34 14.29 -21.62
C SER A 19 27.16 13.51 -22.23
N GLY A 20 27.26 12.18 -22.24
CA GLY A 20 26.09 11.31 -22.40
C GLY A 20 25.15 11.50 -21.21
N CYS A 21 23.86 11.23 -21.42
CA CYS A 21 22.81 11.48 -20.43
C CYS A 21 23.21 10.99 -19.03
N ASP A 22 23.24 11.92 -18.06
CA ASP A 22 23.25 11.58 -16.64
C ASP A 22 21.80 11.17 -16.29
N ASP A 23 21.36 10.07 -16.91
CA ASP A 23 20.13 9.35 -16.58
C ASP A 23 20.36 8.71 -15.20
N ARG A 24 20.37 9.57 -14.19
CA ARG A 24 20.42 9.17 -12.78
C ARG A 24 19.10 8.51 -12.44
N LEU A 25 19.06 7.23 -12.77
CA LEU A 25 18.24 6.26 -12.08
C LEU A 25 18.68 6.32 -10.62
N GLU A 26 18.00 7.16 -9.82
CA GLU A 26 18.17 7.19 -8.37
C GLU A 26 17.71 5.84 -7.82
N VAL A 27 18.66 4.91 -7.70
CA VAL A 27 18.46 3.63 -7.03
C VAL A 27 18.33 3.89 -5.53
N GLN A 28 17.20 4.46 -5.11
CA GLN A 28 16.83 4.54 -3.71
C GLN A 28 16.50 3.11 -3.25
N GLN A 29 17.23 2.62 -2.25
CA GLN A 29 17.12 1.24 -1.77
C GLN A 29 15.88 0.97 -0.91
N ALA A 30 15.06 2.00 -0.65
CA ALA A 30 13.80 1.90 0.07
C ALA A 30 12.92 3.11 -0.30
N TYR A 31 11.91 2.90 -1.14
CA TYR A 31 10.92 3.93 -1.46
C TYR A 31 9.94 4.10 -0.29
N ASP A 32 9.59 5.33 0.06
CA ASP A 32 8.68 5.59 1.18
C ASP A 32 7.23 5.33 0.76
N PHE A 33 6.45 4.73 1.66
CA PHE A 33 5.04 4.47 1.43
C PHE A 33 4.24 4.44 2.74
N SER A 34 2.92 4.52 2.62
CA SER A 34 2.01 4.39 3.76
C SER A 34 0.70 3.72 3.36
N LEU A 35 0.08 3.03 4.32
CA LEU A 35 -1.27 2.50 4.19
C LEU A 35 -2.23 3.39 4.99
N THR A 36 -3.28 3.89 4.35
CA THR A 36 -4.35 4.67 5.00
C THR A 36 -5.71 4.07 4.68
N SER A 37 -6.74 4.43 5.45
CA SER A 37 -8.13 4.14 5.12
C SER A 37 -8.95 5.43 5.08
N TRP A 38 -10.13 5.34 4.46
CA TRP A 38 -11.17 6.34 4.66
C TRP A 38 -11.77 6.26 6.07
N TYR A 39 -12.65 7.21 6.41
CA TYR A 39 -13.35 7.23 7.70
C TYR A 39 -14.08 5.91 7.96
N LEU A 40 -13.87 5.36 9.15
CA LEU A 40 -14.47 4.13 9.65
C LEU A 40 -15.36 4.46 10.85
N GLN A 41 -16.47 3.72 10.98
CA GLN A 41 -17.27 3.71 12.20
C GLN A 41 -16.43 3.20 13.39
N SER A 42 -16.71 3.71 14.59
CA SER A 42 -15.99 3.34 15.83
C SER A 42 -16.58 2.12 16.53
N THR A 43 -17.76 1.65 16.11
CA THR A 43 -18.47 0.51 16.68
C THR A 43 -18.85 -0.51 15.62
N ILE A 44 -19.05 -1.76 16.03
CA ILE A 44 -19.51 -2.85 15.18
C ILE A 44 -20.44 -3.79 15.96
N SER A 45 -21.56 -4.14 15.36
CA SER A 45 -22.50 -5.14 15.84
C SER A 45 -22.02 -6.56 15.53
N ARG A 46 -22.63 -7.56 16.17
CA ARG A 46 -22.33 -8.98 15.91
C ARG A 46 -22.88 -9.37 14.52
N ASP A 47 -22.10 -10.11 13.74
CA ASP A 47 -22.41 -10.54 12.37
C ASP A 47 -22.62 -9.36 11.38
N GLU A 48 -22.25 -8.13 11.77
CA GLU A 48 -22.11 -6.97 10.89
C GLU A 48 -20.86 -7.09 10.00
N THR A 49 -20.89 -6.45 8.83
CA THR A 49 -19.74 -6.31 7.92
C THR A 49 -19.43 -4.83 7.70
N VAL A 50 -18.19 -4.42 8.00
CA VAL A 50 -17.68 -3.08 7.70
C VAL A 50 -16.87 -3.11 6.40
N GLU A 51 -17.13 -2.14 5.52
CA GLU A 51 -16.28 -1.87 4.36
C GLU A 51 -15.06 -1.03 4.77
N ILE A 52 -13.87 -1.52 4.42
CA ILE A 52 -12.58 -0.88 4.71
C ILE A 52 -11.94 -0.51 3.37
N ARG A 53 -12.19 0.71 2.91
CA ARG A 53 -11.53 1.29 1.74
C ARG A 53 -10.14 1.76 2.12
N LEU A 54 -9.13 1.15 1.50
CA LEU A 54 -7.71 1.31 1.77
C LEU A 54 -7.02 2.03 0.60
N THR A 55 -6.04 2.85 0.92
CA THR A 55 -5.14 3.47 -0.07
C THR A 55 -3.69 3.15 0.31
N LEU A 56 -2.96 2.54 -0.61
CA LEU A 56 -1.51 2.48 -0.58
C LEU A 56 -0.97 3.74 -1.25
N ASN A 57 -0.40 4.64 -0.45
CA ASN A 57 0.21 5.88 -0.91
C ASN A 57 1.71 5.64 -1.10
N ARG A 58 2.22 5.73 -2.33
CA ARG A 58 3.62 5.53 -2.72
C ARG A 58 4.28 6.89 -2.98
N SER A 59 5.56 7.05 -2.64
CA SER A 59 6.31 8.30 -2.88
C SER A 59 6.55 8.63 -4.35
N GLY A 60 6.35 7.66 -5.25
CA GLY A 60 6.54 7.81 -6.69
C GLY A 60 6.10 6.56 -7.44
N ASP A 61 6.17 6.63 -8.77
CA ASP A 61 5.88 5.49 -9.64
C ASP A 61 7.17 4.72 -9.96
N TYR A 62 7.26 3.52 -9.42
CA TYR A 62 8.41 2.62 -9.56
C TYR A 62 7.92 1.28 -10.12
N GLU A 63 8.22 0.96 -11.37
CA GLU A 63 7.69 -0.22 -12.07
C GLU A 63 8.02 -1.55 -11.37
N GLU A 64 9.20 -1.66 -10.74
CA GLU A 64 9.65 -2.88 -10.04
C GLU A 64 9.17 -3.01 -8.58
N ALA A 65 8.44 -2.03 -8.04
CA ALA A 65 8.02 -2.05 -6.64
C ALA A 65 6.79 -2.96 -6.43
N GLY A 66 7.05 -4.21 -6.01
CA GLY A 66 6.01 -5.16 -5.60
C GLY A 66 5.63 -5.01 -4.13
N TYR A 67 4.33 -5.10 -3.84
CA TYR A 67 3.77 -5.03 -2.47
C TYR A 67 2.98 -6.30 -2.11
N LYS A 68 3.01 -6.65 -0.83
CA LYS A 68 2.17 -7.68 -0.21
C LYS A 68 1.30 -7.07 0.87
N ILE A 69 0.10 -7.62 1.06
CA ILE A 69 -0.86 -7.24 2.09
C ILE A 69 -1.18 -8.46 2.96
N GLY A 70 -1.32 -8.23 4.27
CA GLY A 70 -1.82 -9.20 5.22
C GLY A 70 -2.57 -8.51 6.36
N TYR A 71 -3.12 -9.30 7.27
CA TYR A 71 -3.76 -8.76 8.47
C TYR A 71 -3.49 -9.64 9.69
N ILE A 72 -3.55 -9.01 10.86
CA ILE A 72 -3.42 -9.64 12.17
C ILE A 72 -4.65 -9.28 12.98
N GLN A 73 -5.42 -10.29 13.40
CA GLN A 73 -6.44 -10.11 14.43
C GLN A 73 -5.79 -10.18 15.81
N ILE A 74 -5.85 -9.05 16.52
CA ILE A 74 -5.29 -8.84 17.86
C ILE A 74 -6.35 -9.17 18.91
N ALA A 75 -7.56 -8.63 18.75
CA ALA A 75 -8.71 -8.86 19.62
C ALA A 75 -10.00 -9.14 18.81
N GLY A 76 -11.01 -9.67 19.49
CA GLY A 76 -12.28 -10.08 18.88
C GLY A 76 -12.18 -11.38 18.08
N SER A 77 -13.25 -11.69 17.36
CA SER A 77 -13.28 -12.75 16.34
C SER A 77 -13.98 -12.23 15.10
N GLY A 78 -13.38 -12.38 13.93
CA GLY A 78 -13.95 -12.00 12.64
C GLY A 78 -13.15 -12.52 11.47
N GLU A 79 -13.58 -12.15 10.27
CA GLU A 79 -13.05 -12.63 8.99
C GLU A 79 -12.79 -11.43 8.08
N VAL A 80 -11.61 -11.38 7.45
CA VAL A 80 -11.28 -10.36 6.44
C VAL A 80 -11.34 -10.99 5.05
N TYR A 81 -11.97 -10.31 4.09
CA TYR A 81 -12.07 -10.77 2.70
C TYR A 81 -12.15 -9.62 1.69
N ASP A 82 -11.92 -9.92 0.41
CA ASP A 82 -11.93 -8.94 -0.70
C ASP A 82 -13.31 -8.81 -1.39
N LYS A 83 -13.39 -8.00 -2.47
CA LYS A 83 -14.63 -7.83 -3.25
C LYS A 83 -15.18 -9.14 -3.85
N ASN A 84 -14.32 -10.12 -4.13
CA ASN A 84 -14.71 -11.46 -4.62
C ASN A 84 -15.05 -12.44 -3.49
N LYS A 85 -15.10 -11.98 -2.23
CA LYS A 85 -15.27 -12.79 -1.02
C LYS A 85 -14.15 -13.81 -0.77
N ILE A 86 -12.99 -13.62 -1.39
CA ILE A 86 -11.79 -14.40 -1.10
C ILE A 86 -11.27 -13.96 0.26
N ARG A 87 -11.12 -14.92 1.17
CA ARG A 87 -10.71 -14.68 2.56
C ARG A 87 -9.20 -14.51 2.64
N LEU A 88 -8.76 -13.48 3.34
CA LEU A 88 -7.38 -13.38 3.79
C LEU A 88 -7.19 -14.36 4.96
N VAL A 89 -5.99 -14.92 5.10
CA VAL A 89 -5.65 -15.76 6.26
C VAL A 89 -4.94 -14.90 7.31
N ASN A 90 -5.40 -15.01 8.56
CA ASN A 90 -4.86 -14.24 9.68
C ASN A 90 -3.38 -14.57 9.91
N ARG A 91 -2.52 -13.54 9.91
CA ARG A 91 -1.04 -13.62 9.98
C ARG A 91 -0.35 -14.20 8.74
N GLU A 92 -1.01 -14.23 7.59
CA GLU A 92 -0.37 -14.53 6.30
C GLU A 92 -0.36 -13.30 5.39
N MET A 93 0.68 -13.22 4.54
CA MET A 93 0.86 -12.16 3.55
C MET A 93 0.59 -12.72 2.15
N GLN A 94 -0.22 -12.03 1.37
CA GLN A 94 -0.46 -12.33 -0.05
C GLN A 94 -0.08 -11.14 -0.94
N PRO A 95 0.17 -11.35 -2.24
CA PRO A 95 0.42 -10.25 -3.18
C PRO A 95 -0.71 -9.21 -3.17
N LEU A 96 -0.40 -7.92 -3.30
CA LEU A 96 -1.41 -6.87 -3.34
C LEU A 96 -2.24 -6.89 -4.64
N ASP A 97 -1.60 -7.25 -5.75
CA ASP A 97 -2.21 -7.41 -7.07
C ASP A 97 -3.21 -8.58 -7.14
N SER A 98 -3.20 -9.50 -6.18
CA SER A 98 -4.23 -10.55 -6.05
C SER A 98 -5.51 -10.09 -5.34
N ILE A 99 -5.59 -8.84 -4.85
CA ILE A 99 -6.80 -8.30 -4.21
C ILE A 99 -7.84 -7.90 -5.27
N ALA A 100 -9.04 -8.49 -5.17
CA ALA A 100 -10.12 -8.17 -6.10
C ALA A 100 -10.50 -6.68 -6.09
N GLY A 101 -10.37 -6.05 -7.27
CA GLY A 101 -10.73 -4.65 -7.48
C GLY A 101 -9.81 -3.65 -6.79
N LEU A 102 -8.51 -3.97 -6.75
CA LEU A 102 -7.42 -3.00 -6.71
C LEU A 102 -7.51 -2.08 -7.95
N ASP A 103 -7.54 -0.78 -7.71
CA ASP A 103 -7.39 0.28 -8.70
C ASP A 103 -5.97 0.83 -8.58
N ASN A 104 -5.18 0.63 -9.63
CA ASN A 104 -3.81 1.12 -9.76
C ASN A 104 -3.65 2.13 -10.91
N THR A 105 -4.76 2.78 -11.32
CA THR A 105 -4.76 3.80 -12.39
C THR A 105 -3.94 5.03 -12.00
N ASP A 106 -3.96 5.41 -10.72
CA ASP A 106 -2.95 6.29 -10.12
C ASP A 106 -1.86 5.41 -9.49
N PRO A 107 -0.63 5.39 -10.04
CA PRO A 107 0.43 4.57 -9.48
C PRO A 107 0.87 5.03 -8.08
N CYS A 108 0.70 6.30 -7.72
CA CYS A 108 1.06 6.83 -6.41
C CYS A 108 -0.05 6.61 -5.37
N HIS A 109 -1.30 6.39 -5.78
CA HIS A 109 -2.45 6.21 -4.88
C HIS A 109 -3.27 4.97 -5.29
N GLN A 110 -2.75 3.79 -5.00
CA GLN A 110 -3.43 2.54 -5.33
C GLN A 110 -4.54 2.26 -4.31
N VAL A 111 -5.78 2.09 -4.77
CA VAL A 111 -6.98 2.01 -3.93
C VAL A 111 -7.62 0.63 -4.01
N PHE A 112 -7.92 0.02 -2.87
CA PHE A 112 -8.59 -1.28 -2.80
C PHE A 112 -9.60 -1.32 -1.65
N THR A 113 -10.44 -2.35 -1.63
CA THR A 113 -11.44 -2.52 -0.57
C THR A 113 -11.30 -3.92 0.03
N LEU A 114 -11.15 -3.96 1.35
CA LEU A 114 -11.35 -5.18 2.13
C LEU A 114 -12.60 -5.02 3.01
N PHE A 115 -13.16 -6.13 3.44
CA PHE A 115 -14.33 -6.16 4.31
C PHE A 115 -13.96 -6.91 5.58
N TYR A 116 -14.31 -6.36 6.75
CA TYR A 116 -14.24 -7.08 8.01
C TYR A 116 -15.64 -7.51 8.44
N HIS A 117 -15.83 -8.80 8.64
CA HIS A 117 -17.08 -9.36 9.16
C HIS A 117 -16.88 -9.85 10.60
N ASN A 118 -17.59 -9.23 11.56
CA ASN A 118 -17.44 -9.53 12.97
C ASN A 118 -18.23 -10.78 13.38
N ARG A 119 -17.54 -11.76 13.99
CA ARG A 119 -18.12 -13.01 14.52
C ARG A 119 -18.31 -12.99 16.03
N SER A 120 -17.99 -11.87 16.71
CA SER A 120 -17.91 -11.79 18.16
C SER A 120 -18.76 -10.67 18.76
N SER A 121 -19.11 -10.84 20.04
CA SER A 121 -19.71 -9.81 20.88
C SER A 121 -18.64 -9.19 21.81
N LYS A 122 -17.45 -8.94 21.26
CA LYS A 122 -16.30 -8.29 21.91
C LYS A 122 -15.68 -7.28 20.95
N ASN A 123 -15.04 -6.24 21.48
CA ASN A 123 -14.29 -5.28 20.67
C ASN A 123 -13.31 -6.01 19.74
N ALA A 124 -13.23 -5.56 18.50
CA ALA A 124 -12.30 -6.07 17.50
C ALA A 124 -11.10 -5.13 17.37
N GLU A 125 -9.91 -5.71 17.34
CA GLU A 125 -8.66 -5.00 17.04
C GLU A 125 -7.97 -5.73 15.89
N ILE A 126 -7.78 -5.00 14.78
CA ILE A 126 -7.32 -5.53 13.50
C ILE A 126 -6.15 -4.66 13.05
N LYS A 127 -5.00 -5.29 12.76
CA LYS A 127 -3.84 -4.63 12.19
C LYS A 127 -3.64 -5.09 10.76
N PHE A 128 -3.74 -4.19 9.80
CA PHE A 128 -3.30 -4.44 8.43
C PHE A 128 -1.79 -4.19 8.31
N VAL A 129 -1.13 -5.00 7.48
CA VAL A 129 0.32 -4.92 7.22
C VAL A 129 0.54 -4.89 5.72
N VAL A 130 1.24 -3.88 5.21
CA VAL A 130 1.80 -3.90 3.85
C VAL A 130 3.31 -3.99 3.94
N THR A 131 3.90 -4.88 3.13
CA THR A 131 5.35 -5.06 3.01
C THR A 131 5.76 -4.86 1.55
N ASP A 132 6.84 -4.12 1.30
CA ASP A 132 7.44 -4.00 -0.03
C ASP A 132 8.38 -5.17 -0.38
N ASN A 133 9.04 -5.09 -1.54
CA ASN A 133 10.04 -6.06 -1.98
C ASN A 133 11.39 -5.97 -1.25
N PHE A 134 11.64 -4.92 -0.47
CA PHE A 134 12.84 -4.75 0.36
C PHE A 134 12.63 -5.19 1.83
N GLY A 135 11.39 -5.51 2.21
CA GLY A 135 11.03 -5.92 3.57
C GLY A 135 10.66 -4.76 4.50
N GLN A 136 10.45 -3.55 3.97
CA GLN A 136 9.91 -2.45 4.74
C GLN A 136 8.42 -2.71 5.02
N GLU A 137 8.00 -2.62 6.28
CA GLU A 137 6.61 -2.81 6.69
C GLU A 137 5.92 -1.49 7.06
N ARG A 138 4.64 -1.37 6.71
CA ARG A 138 3.74 -0.30 7.15
C ARG A 138 2.47 -0.91 7.72
N TYR A 139 1.97 -0.31 8.80
CA TYR A 139 0.83 -0.82 9.56
C TYR A 139 -0.34 0.16 9.49
N LEU A 140 -1.56 -0.37 9.51
CA LEU A 140 -2.78 0.39 9.79
C LEU A 140 -3.58 -0.35 10.88
N ASP A 141 -3.75 0.31 12.02
CA ASP A 141 -4.51 -0.22 13.15
C ASP A 141 -5.97 0.25 13.09
N ILE A 142 -6.90 -0.70 13.21
CA ILE A 142 -8.35 -0.48 13.23
C ILE A 142 -8.91 -1.10 14.51
N ALA A 143 -9.60 -0.29 15.30
CA ALA A 143 -10.29 -0.71 16.52
C ALA A 143 -11.79 -0.41 16.40
N LEU A 144 -12.60 -1.43 16.66
CA LEU A 144 -14.07 -1.35 16.61
C LEU A 144 -14.63 -1.80 17.96
N GLY A 145 -15.28 -0.89 18.69
CA GLY A 145 -16.02 -1.22 19.90
C GLY A 145 -17.27 -2.04 19.58
N ILE A 146 -17.85 -2.73 20.57
CA ILE A 146 -19.19 -3.29 20.39
C ILE A 146 -20.23 -2.18 20.42
N GLU A 147 -21.14 -2.20 19.45
CA GLU A 147 -22.37 -1.42 19.50
C GLU A 147 -23.23 -1.93 20.66
N THR A 148 -23.37 -1.13 21.70
CA THR A 148 -24.36 -1.35 22.76
C THR A 148 -25.68 -0.73 22.32
N GLU A 149 -26.74 -1.52 22.27
CA GLU A 149 -28.10 -0.98 22.15
C GLU A 149 -28.34 0.02 23.29
N THR A 150 -28.33 1.32 22.98
CA THR A 150 -28.82 2.34 23.90
C THR A 150 -30.32 2.16 24.00
N GLY A 151 -30.77 1.50 25.08
CA GLY A 151 -32.18 1.29 25.34
C GLY A 151 -32.93 2.61 25.26
N ASN A 152 -33.97 2.66 24.42
CA ASN A 152 -34.90 3.78 24.40
C ASN A 152 -35.67 3.78 25.74
N GLU A 153 -35.23 4.59 26.69
CA GLU A 153 -36.01 4.91 27.89
C GLU A 153 -37.22 5.78 27.47
N GLN A 154 -38.42 5.21 27.57
CA GLN A 154 -39.72 5.89 27.53
C GLN A 154 -40.61 5.34 28.65
#